data_AF-A0A7S3P0Z8-F1
#
_entry.id   AF-A0A7S3P0Z8-F1
#
_cell.length_a   1.000
_cell.length_b   1.000
_cell.length_c   1.000
_cell.angle_alpha   90.00
_cell.angle_beta   90.00
_cell.angle_gamma   90.00
#
_symmetry.space_group_name_H-M   'P 1'
#
loop_
_entity.id
_entity.type
_entity.pdbx_description
1 polymer ?
#
loop_
_entity_poly.entity_id
_entity_poly.type
_entity_poly.pdbx_seq_one_letter_code
_entity_poly.pdbx_strand_id
1 'polypeptide(L)'
;KDDYTLDEKNHGISIKDANIQYHNSHLNALQNELARADEYYDQIISDFKRKIDEEAADIKDLEKELRNKKDERERLRQRTESLRNEYNNGNNGLGLNDQSYDYDSRNEEDIDDQIKRKLSQLEEAESKRKDAQDELDKIYKEWNT
;
A
#
# COMPACT_ATOMS: atom_id res chain seq x y z
N LYS A 1 -89.69 -6.74 -6.72
CA LYS A 1 -89.10 -7.91 -7.42
C LYS A 1 -87.68 -7.49 -7.60
N ASP A 2 -86.86 -7.82 -6.61
CA ASP A 2 -85.62 -7.09 -6.40
C ASP A 2 -84.54 -7.83 -7.16
N ASP A 3 -83.98 -7.07 -8.10
CA ASP A 3 -82.93 -7.44 -9.02
C ASP A 3 -81.63 -7.63 -8.22
N TYR A 4 -81.06 -8.82 -8.28
CA TYR A 4 -79.71 -9.09 -7.79
C TYR A 4 -78.89 -9.66 -8.94
N THR A 5 -78.44 -8.79 -9.84
CA THR A 5 -77.31 -9.09 -10.71
C THR A 5 -76.04 -8.99 -9.86
N LEU A 6 -75.47 -10.14 -9.49
CA LEU A 6 -74.11 -10.22 -8.96
C LEU A 6 -73.13 -9.84 -10.08
N ASP A 7 -72.64 -8.61 -10.05
CA ASP A 7 -71.48 -8.17 -10.84
C ASP A 7 -70.22 -8.73 -10.15
N GLU A 8 -69.91 -10.01 -10.40
CA GLU A 8 -68.66 -10.64 -9.98
C GLU A 8 -67.51 -10.11 -10.83
N LYS A 9 -67.16 -8.84 -10.64
CA LYS A 9 -65.82 -8.37 -10.98
C LYS A 9 -64.86 -8.97 -9.97
N ASN A 10 -64.42 -10.18 -10.29
CA ASN A 10 -63.37 -10.91 -9.60
C ASN A 10 -62.07 -10.11 -9.75
N HIS A 11 -61.83 -9.16 -8.84
CA HIS A 11 -60.60 -8.39 -8.73
C HIS A 11 -59.49 -9.17 -7.99
N GLY A 12 -59.63 -10.49 -7.84
CA GLY A 12 -58.62 -11.35 -7.27
C GLY A 12 -57.53 -11.65 -8.29
N ILE A 13 -56.28 -11.33 -7.95
CA ILE A 13 -55.12 -11.82 -8.69
C ILE A 13 -55.19 -13.35 -8.71
N SER A 14 -55.14 -13.95 -9.90
CA SER A 14 -55.09 -15.41 -10.02
C SER A 14 -53.87 -15.94 -9.26
N ILE A 15 -53.97 -17.10 -8.62
CA ILE A 15 -52.83 -17.72 -7.92
C ILE A 15 -51.60 -17.83 -8.84
N LYS A 16 -51.80 -18.06 -10.14
CA LYS A 16 -50.73 -18.06 -11.14
C LYS A 16 -50.05 -16.70 -11.28
N ASP A 17 -50.83 -15.63 -11.35
CA ASP A 17 -50.33 -14.26 -11.48
C ASP A 17 -49.62 -13.81 -10.19
N ALA A 18 -50.15 -14.19 -9.03
CA ALA A 18 -49.52 -13.94 -7.73
C ALA A 18 -48.17 -14.67 -7.62
N ASN A 19 -48.09 -15.93 -8.08
CA ASN A 19 -46.83 -16.67 -8.12
C ASN A 19 -45.81 -16.04 -9.08
N ILE A 20 -46.23 -15.56 -10.25
CA ILE A 20 -45.34 -14.86 -11.19
C ILE A 20 -44.81 -13.56 -10.57
N GLN A 21 -45.67 -12.77 -9.93
CA GLN A 21 -45.27 -11.53 -9.26
C GLN A 21 -44.28 -11.80 -8.12
N TYR A 22 -44.53 -12.81 -7.30
CA TYR A 22 -43.61 -13.22 -6.24
C TYR A 22 -42.25 -13.65 -6.79
N HIS A 23 -42.25 -14.49 -7.84
CA HIS A 23 -41.01 -14.97 -8.45
C HIS A 23 -40.19 -13.83 -9.07
N ASN A 24 -40.85 -12.91 -9.78
CA ASN A 24 -40.17 -11.74 -10.35
C ASN A 24 -39.63 -10.80 -9.26
N SER A 25 -40.39 -10.59 -8.18
CA SER A 25 -39.92 -9.79 -7.04
C SER A 25 -38.69 -10.42 -6.38
N HIS A 26 -38.68 -11.74 -6.24
CA HIS A 26 -37.54 -12.46 -5.66
C HIS A 26 -36.30 -12.40 -6.57
N LEU A 27 -36.47 -12.59 -7.88
CA LEU A 27 -35.39 -12.47 -8.85
C LEU A 27 -34.79 -11.05 -8.86
N ASN A 28 -35.62 -10.01 -8.84
CA ASN A 28 -35.15 -8.63 -8.77
C ASN A 28 -34.39 -8.35 -7.46
N ALA A 29 -34.83 -8.92 -6.34
CA ALA A 29 -34.13 -8.79 -5.06
C ALA A 29 -32.72 -9.42 -5.14
N LEU A 30 -32.61 -10.63 -5.68
CA LEU A 30 -31.32 -11.30 -5.87
C LEU A 30 -30.40 -10.53 -6.82
N GLN A 31 -30.93 -9.95 -7.91
CA GLN A 31 -30.14 -9.12 -8.82
C GLN A 31 -29.60 -7.86 -8.13
N ASN A 32 -30.41 -7.21 -7.29
CA ASN A 32 -29.96 -6.06 -6.51
C ASN A 32 -28.91 -6.44 -5.47
N GLU A 33 -29.04 -7.60 -4.84
CA GLU A 33 -28.03 -8.12 -3.89
C GLU A 33 -26.71 -8.43 -4.61
N LEU A 34 -26.76 -9.03 -5.80
CA LEU A 34 -25.57 -9.28 -6.62
C LEU A 34 -24.87 -7.97 -7.01
N ALA A 35 -25.62 -6.97 -7.49
CA ALA A 35 -25.04 -5.67 -7.85
C ALA A 35 -24.36 -4.98 -6.66
N ARG A 36 -24.94 -5.06 -5.46
CA ARG A 36 -24.32 -4.54 -4.24
C ARG A 36 -23.04 -5.29 -3.85
N ALA A 37 -23.01 -6.60 -4.08
CA ALA A 37 -21.82 -7.40 -3.82
C ALA A 37 -20.68 -7.01 -4.79
N ASP A 38 -20.98 -6.80 -6.07
CA ASP A 38 -20.00 -6.33 -7.06
C ASP A 38 -19.43 -4.95 -6.67
N GLU A 39 -20.30 -3.99 -6.33
CA GLU A 39 -19.88 -2.66 -5.86
C GLU A 39 -19.00 -2.75 -4.61
N TYR A 40 -19.31 -3.66 -3.68
CA TYR A 40 -18.52 -3.88 -2.48
C TYR A 40 -17.12 -4.44 -2.79
N TYR A 41 -17.01 -5.42 -3.69
CA TYR A 41 -15.71 -5.95 -4.10
C TYR A 41 -14.87 -4.94 -4.87
N ASP A 42 -15.49 -4.15 -5.75
CA ASP A 42 -14.81 -3.07 -6.48
C ASP A 42 -14.22 -2.03 -5.53
N GLN A 43 -14.95 -1.69 -4.46
CA GLN A 43 -14.46 -0.79 -3.42
C GLN A 43 -13.25 -1.37 -2.69
N ILE A 44 -13.32 -2.63 -2.25
CA ILE A 44 -12.20 -3.30 -1.57
C ILE A 44 -10.96 -3.33 -2.47
N ILE A 45 -11.13 -3.76 -3.73
CA ILE A 45 -10.04 -3.84 -4.71
C ILE A 45 -9.39 -2.46 -4.90
N SER A 46 -10.19 -1.41 -5.01
CA SER A 46 -9.70 -0.04 -5.17
C SER A 46 -8.90 0.42 -3.96
N ASP A 47 -9.36 0.09 -2.75
CA ASP A 47 -8.66 0.42 -1.51
C ASP A 47 -7.30 -0.28 -1.41
N PHE A 48 -7.23 -1.56 -1.77
CA PHE A 48 -5.96 -2.30 -1.79
C PHE A 48 -4.99 -1.77 -2.83
N LYS A 49 -5.47 -1.46 -4.05
CA LYS A 49 -4.63 -0.84 -5.09
C LYS A 49 -4.03 0.48 -4.62
N ARG A 50 -4.85 1.34 -4.03
CA ARG A 50 -4.39 2.60 -3.46
C ARG A 50 -3.30 2.37 -2.40
N LYS A 51 -3.52 1.44 -1.46
CA LYS A 51 -2.53 1.12 -0.43
C LYS A 51 -1.20 0.64 -1.04
N ILE A 52 -1.26 -0.21 -2.06
CA ILE A 52 -0.07 -0.70 -2.77
C ILE A 52 0.68 0.46 -3.46
N ASP A 53 -0.06 1.38 -4.09
CA ASP A 53 0.52 2.55 -4.75
C ASP A 53 1.15 3.54 -3.75
N GLU A 54 0.52 3.76 -2.60
CA GLU A 54 1.03 4.58 -1.50
C GLU A 54 2.34 3.99 -0.95
N GLU A 55 2.35 2.70 -0.60
CA GLU A 55 3.57 2.02 -0.12
C GLU A 55 4.67 2.00 -1.19
N ALA A 56 4.32 1.89 -2.48
CA ALA A 56 5.29 1.97 -3.58
C ALA A 56 5.90 3.37 -3.74
N ALA A 57 5.17 4.43 -3.38
CA ALA A 57 5.70 5.79 -3.34
C ALA A 57 6.68 5.96 -2.17
N ASP A 58 6.30 5.50 -0.98
CA ASP A 58 7.14 5.55 0.22
C ASP A 58 8.46 4.78 0.04
N ILE A 59 8.41 3.60 -0.60
CA ILE A 59 9.60 2.83 -0.98
C ILE A 59 10.54 3.64 -1.86
N LYS A 60 10.03 4.33 -2.89
CA LYS A 60 10.87 5.15 -3.80
C LYS A 60 11.55 6.30 -3.07
N ASP A 61 10.85 6.93 -2.14
CA ASP A 61 11.41 8.02 -1.34
C ASP A 61 12.49 7.48 -0.38
N LEU A 62 12.24 6.35 0.28
CA LEU A 62 13.23 5.66 1.10
C LEU A 62 14.48 5.25 0.30
N GLU A 63 14.32 4.70 -0.90
CA GLU A 63 15.43 4.35 -1.79
C GLU A 63 16.27 5.56 -2.18
N LYS A 64 15.62 6.70 -2.45
CA LYS A 64 16.29 7.97 -2.77
C LYS A 64 17.06 8.49 -1.57
N GLU A 65 16.46 8.49 -0.39
CA GLU A 65 17.14 8.91 0.84
C GLU A 65 18.32 8.00 1.20
N LEU A 66 18.15 6.69 1.03
CA LEU A 66 19.22 5.70 1.22
C LEU A 66 20.39 5.97 0.27
N ARG A 67 20.11 6.26 -1.01
CA ARG A 67 21.13 6.62 -1.99
C ARG A 67 21.89 7.88 -1.58
N ASN A 68 21.17 8.93 -1.20
CA ASN A 68 21.79 10.18 -0.72
C ASN A 68 22.70 9.94 0.49
N LYS A 69 22.28 9.07 1.43
CA LYS A 69 23.09 8.73 2.60
C LYS A 69 24.34 7.92 2.25
N LYS A 70 24.24 6.99 1.28
CA LYS A 70 25.42 6.27 0.76
C LYS A 70 26.41 7.22 0.09
N ASP A 71 25.92 8.20 -0.67
CA ASP A 71 26.77 9.21 -1.30
C ASP A 71 27.44 10.13 -0.26
N GLU A 72 26.72 10.50 0.80
CA GLU A 72 27.26 11.27 1.93
C GLU A 72 28.39 10.51 2.64
N ARG A 73 28.17 9.21 2.92
CA ARG A 73 29.19 8.32 3.48
C ARG A 73 30.45 8.26 2.61
N GLU A 74 30.28 8.10 1.31
CA GLU A 74 31.41 7.99 0.38
C GLU A 74 32.22 9.29 0.34
N ARG A 75 31.57 10.45 0.37
CA ARG A 75 32.26 11.76 0.46
C ARG A 75 33.06 11.90 1.75
N LEU A 76 32.49 11.48 2.88
CA LEU A 76 33.20 11.49 4.15
C LEU A 76 34.40 10.56 4.12
N ARG A 77 34.23 9.33 3.62
CA ARG A 77 35.33 8.38 3.45
C ARG A 77 36.47 8.93 2.60
N GLN A 78 36.15 9.58 1.48
CA GLN A 78 37.16 10.22 0.63
C GLN A 78 37.88 11.37 1.35
N ARG A 79 37.17 12.14 2.19
CA ARG A 79 37.74 13.20 3.01
C ARG A 79 38.66 12.64 4.10
N THR A 80 38.20 11.61 4.83
CA THR A 80 38.98 10.89 5.84
C THR A 80 40.28 10.33 5.23
N GLU A 81 40.20 9.70 4.05
CA GLU A 81 41.39 9.15 3.38
C GLU A 81 42.32 10.25 2.86
N SER A 82 41.77 11.38 2.38
CA SER A 82 42.57 12.53 1.93
C SER A 82 43.33 13.15 3.08
N LEU A 83 42.66 13.40 4.21
CA LEU A 83 43.30 13.79 5.45
C LEU A 83 44.41 12.77 5.75
N ARG A 84 44.12 11.45 5.69
CA ARG A 84 45.05 10.33 6.04
C ARG A 84 46.37 10.46 5.31
N ASN A 85 46.27 10.73 4.02
CA ASN A 85 47.42 10.91 3.17
C ASN A 85 48.18 12.20 3.49
N GLU A 86 47.51 13.30 3.82
CA GLU A 86 48.18 14.55 4.24
C GLU A 86 48.95 14.38 5.55
N TYR A 87 48.39 13.65 6.53
CA TYR A 87 49.07 13.34 7.79
C TYR A 87 50.30 12.45 7.58
N ASN A 88 50.16 11.38 6.79
CA ASN A 88 51.26 10.44 6.53
C ASN A 88 52.39 11.04 5.68
N ASN A 89 52.09 12.01 4.80
CA ASN A 89 53.08 12.63 3.91
C ASN A 89 53.87 13.80 4.54
N GLY A 90 53.79 13.98 5.87
CA GLY A 90 54.78 14.75 6.63
C GLY A 90 54.61 16.27 6.60
N ASN A 91 53.42 16.79 6.31
CA ASN A 91 53.17 18.22 6.53
C ASN A 91 52.89 18.44 8.02
N ASN A 92 53.78 19.18 8.71
CA ASN A 92 53.72 19.52 10.14
C ASN A 92 52.50 20.41 10.49
N GLY A 93 51.29 19.88 10.37
CA GLY A 93 50.03 20.54 10.73
C GLY A 93 49.54 20.14 12.11
N LEU A 94 50.22 20.66 13.15
CA LEU A 94 49.69 20.98 14.49
C LEU A 94 48.31 20.36 14.86
N GLY A 95 48.23 19.18 15.51
CA GLY A 95 47.13 18.69 16.40
C GLY A 95 45.65 18.75 15.96
N LEU A 96 45.32 19.46 14.89
CA LEU A 96 44.00 19.73 14.33
C LEU A 96 43.60 18.61 13.36
N ASN A 97 44.58 17.94 12.76
CA ASN A 97 44.35 16.79 11.91
C ASN A 97 43.78 15.62 12.73
N ASP A 98 44.36 15.26 13.88
CA ASP A 98 43.84 14.18 14.75
C ASP A 98 42.38 14.41 15.17
N GLN A 99 42.03 15.65 15.56
CA GLN A 99 40.64 15.99 15.90
C GLN A 99 39.69 15.93 14.69
N SER A 100 40.16 16.26 13.48
CA SER A 100 39.36 16.18 12.25
C SER A 100 39.10 14.73 11.84
N TYR A 101 40.06 13.81 12.00
CA TYR A 101 39.82 12.38 11.75
C TYR A 101 38.83 11.77 12.71
N ASP A 102 39.01 12.01 14.00
CA ASP A 102 38.12 11.45 15.01
C ASP A 102 36.69 11.97 14.83
N TYR A 103 36.54 13.22 14.34
CA TYR A 103 35.25 13.80 14.00
C TYR A 103 34.63 13.16 12.75
N ASP A 104 35.40 13.03 11.66
CA ASP A 104 34.89 12.43 10.41
C ASP A 104 34.61 10.92 10.57
N SER A 105 35.41 10.20 11.38
CA SER A 105 35.19 8.79 11.69
C SER A 105 33.92 8.55 12.53
N ARG A 106 33.60 9.44 13.49
CA ARG A 106 32.33 9.36 14.24
C ARG A 106 31.14 9.69 13.35
N ASN A 107 31.28 10.65 12.44
CA ASN A 107 30.24 10.95 11.46
C ASN A 107 30.00 9.80 10.48
N GLU A 108 31.04 9.05 10.09
CA GLU A 108 30.89 7.84 9.29
C GLU A 108 30.08 6.76 10.02
N GLU A 109 30.35 6.53 11.32
CA GLU A 109 29.60 5.58 12.14
C GLU A 109 28.13 6.00 12.30
N ASP A 110 27.87 7.28 12.54
CA ASP A 110 26.52 7.86 12.64
C ASP A 110 25.73 7.72 11.32
N ILE A 111 26.41 7.85 10.17
CA ILE A 111 25.77 7.65 8.86
C ILE A 111 25.53 6.17 8.59
N ASP A 112 26.44 5.28 8.99
CA ASP A 112 26.24 3.84 8.87
C ASP A 112 25.03 3.37 9.68
N ASP A 113 24.83 3.90 10.88
CA ASP A 113 23.64 3.62 11.68
C ASP A 113 22.37 4.20 11.06
N GLN A 114 22.43 5.39 10.46
CA GLN A 114 21.30 5.93 9.69
C GLN A 114 20.97 5.06 8.47
N ILE A 115 21.98 4.56 7.75
CA ILE A 115 21.82 3.66 6.61
C ILE A 115 21.15 2.35 7.05
N LYS A 116 21.59 1.74 8.16
CA LYS A 116 20.97 0.53 8.71
C LYS A 116 19.49 0.76 9.03
N ARG A 117 19.16 1.86 9.71
CA ARG A 117 17.76 2.21 10.03
C ARG A 117 16.91 2.35 8.78
N LYS A 118 17.42 3.02 7.74
CA LYS A 118 16.72 3.18 6.46
C LYS A 118 16.54 1.85 5.71
N LEU A 119 17.53 0.96 5.76
CA LEU A 119 17.40 -0.39 5.19
C LEU A 119 16.30 -1.18 5.89
N SER A 120 16.23 -1.15 7.22
CA SER A 120 15.15 -1.82 7.96
C SER A 120 13.77 -1.23 7.65
N GLN A 121 13.67 0.10 7.49
CA GLN A 121 12.42 0.75 7.08
C GLN A 121 11.99 0.33 5.67
N LEU A 122 12.96 0.22 4.74
CA LEU A 122 12.70 -0.23 3.38
C LEU A 122 12.20 -1.68 3.35
N GLU A 123 12.86 -2.58 4.10
CA GLU A 123 12.44 -3.98 4.21
C GLU A 123 11.02 -4.10 4.79
N GLU A 124 10.68 -3.29 5.80
CA GLU A 124 9.34 -3.27 6.39
C GLU A 124 8.27 -2.78 5.38
N ALA A 125 8.56 -1.70 4.64
CA ALA A 125 7.66 -1.17 3.63
C ALA A 125 7.46 -2.17 2.46
N GLU A 126 8.54 -2.82 2.01
CA GLU A 126 8.45 -3.88 0.99
C GLU A 126 7.61 -5.06 1.46
N SER A 127 7.76 -5.48 2.72
CA SER A 127 6.92 -6.53 3.31
C SER A 127 5.44 -6.13 3.32
N LYS A 128 5.10 -4.92 3.79
CA LYS A 128 3.71 -4.44 3.84
C LYS A 128 3.09 -4.36 2.46
N ARG A 129 3.83 -3.85 1.47
CA ARG A 129 3.36 -3.79 0.08
C ARG A 129 3.09 -5.18 -0.47
N LYS A 130 3.98 -6.13 -0.20
CA LYS A 130 3.80 -7.52 -0.64
C LYS A 130 2.59 -8.17 0.02
N ASP A 131 2.41 -8.01 1.33
CA ASP A 131 1.26 -8.55 2.03
C ASP A 131 -0.06 -7.98 1.47
N ALA A 132 -0.11 -6.68 1.18
CA ALA A 132 -1.26 -6.05 0.54
C ALA A 132 -1.53 -6.59 -0.88
N GLN A 133 -0.48 -6.87 -1.65
CA GLN A 133 -0.59 -7.50 -2.97
C GLN A 133 -1.12 -8.94 -2.87
N ASP A 134 -0.61 -9.72 -1.91
CA ASP A 134 -1.05 -11.11 -1.70
C ASP A 134 -2.53 -11.17 -1.25
N GLU A 135 -2.98 -10.22 -0.42
CA GLU A 135 -4.39 -10.07 -0.05
C GLU A 135 -5.27 -9.69 -1.25
N LEU A 136 -4.81 -8.75 -2.09
CA LEU A 136 -5.52 -8.37 -3.31
C LEU A 136 -5.66 -9.54 -4.29
N ASP A 137 -4.59 -10.32 -4.48
CA ASP A 137 -4.59 -11.51 -5.34
C ASP A 137 -5.55 -12.59 -4.81
N LYS A 138 -5.68 -12.71 -3.48
CA LYS A 138 -6.65 -13.62 -2.85
C LYS A 138 -8.08 -13.16 -3.13
N ILE A 139 -8.39 -11.87 -2.97
CA ILE A 139 -9.72 -11.31 -3.26
C ILE A 139 -10.09 -11.54 -4.73
N TYR A 140 -9.14 -11.33 -5.65
CA TYR A 140 -9.37 -11.61 -7.07
C TYR A 140 -9.68 -13.08 -7.36
N LYS A 141 -9.06 -14.02 -6.65
CA LYS A 141 -9.37 -15.45 -6.80
C LYS A 141 -10.76 -15.77 -6.27
N GLU A 142 -11.10 -15.25 -5.10
CA GLU A 142 -12.41 -15.49 -4.46
C GLU A 142 -13.58 -14.94 -5.28
N TRP A 143 -13.44 -13.76 -5.89
CA TRP A 143 -14.50 -13.16 -6.70
C TRP A 143 -14.70 -13.85 -8.07
N ASN A 144 -13.65 -14.46 -8.63
CA ASN A 144 -13.72 -15.14 -9.94
C ASN A 144 -14.04 -16.64 -9.86
N THR A 145 -14.34 -17.18 -8.66
CA THR A 145 -14.69 -18.60 -8.44
C THR A 145 -16.19 -18.77 -8.24
#